data_AF-A0A8J5WNW1-F1
#
_entry.id   AF-A0A8J5WNW1-F1
#
_cell.length_a   1.000
_cell.length_b   1.000
_cell.length_c   1.000
_cell.angle_alpha   90.00
_cell.angle_beta   90.00
_cell.angle_gamma   90.00
#
_symmetry.space_group_name_H-M   'P 1'
#
loop_
_entity.id
_entity.type
_entity.pdbx_description
1 polymer ?
#
loop_
_entity_poly.entity_id
_entity_poly.type
_entity_poly.pdbx_seq_one_letter_code
_entity_poly.pdbx_strand_id
1 'polypeptide(L)'
;MAAAAPTSEAPEVASGPATLSIYKAARRIKRRESTLYNALRSVADDAAFVAEIAALWPALPLVANLRCGLWYTPPRALAATCYFKSTDGHAGNWSFSTARLNLHLALLAGLFLVPPVIVQCLG
;
A
#
# COMPACT_ATOMS: atom_id res chain seq x y z
N MET A 1 -19.01 -31.11 68.62
CA MET A 1 -18.64 -29.70 68.39
C MET A 1 -17.61 -29.68 67.27
N ALA A 2 -18.05 -29.67 66.01
CA ALA A 2 -17.17 -29.65 64.84
C ALA A 2 -17.09 -28.20 64.35
N ALA A 3 -15.90 -27.61 64.39
CA ALA A 3 -15.67 -26.26 63.90
C ALA A 3 -15.73 -26.25 62.36
N ALA A 4 -16.63 -25.44 61.81
CA ALA A 4 -16.73 -25.20 60.38
C ALA A 4 -15.50 -24.42 59.89
N ALA A 5 -14.81 -24.94 58.88
CA ALA A 5 -13.79 -24.20 58.14
C ALA A 5 -14.46 -23.14 57.26
N PRO A 6 -13.95 -21.89 57.20
CA PRO A 6 -14.50 -20.89 56.31
C PRO A 6 -14.04 -21.16 54.87
N THR A 7 -14.98 -21.45 53.99
CA THR A 7 -14.80 -21.42 52.53
C THR A 7 -14.78 -19.99 52.02
N SER A 8 -13.85 -19.72 51.10
CA SER A 8 -13.89 -18.80 49.93
C SER A 8 -14.60 -17.45 50.08
N GLU A 9 -14.04 -16.32 49.70
CA GLU A 9 -13.64 -16.01 48.32
C GLU A 9 -12.59 -14.89 48.39
N ALA A 10 -11.43 -15.09 47.76
CA ALA A 10 -10.58 -13.95 47.44
C ALA A 10 -11.35 -13.07 46.44
N PRO A 11 -11.35 -11.74 46.58
CA PRO A 11 -12.04 -10.89 45.64
C PRO A 11 -11.41 -11.10 44.25
N GLU A 12 -12.22 -11.61 43.33
CA GLU A 12 -11.86 -11.68 41.92
C GLU A 12 -11.74 -10.22 41.44
N VAL A 13 -10.50 -9.71 41.43
CA VAL A 13 -10.20 -8.36 40.98
C VAL A 13 -10.52 -8.34 39.49
N ALA A 14 -11.74 -7.91 39.18
CA ALA A 14 -12.18 -7.63 37.83
C ALA A 14 -11.14 -6.71 37.18
N SER A 15 -10.35 -7.27 36.26
CA SER A 15 -9.36 -6.51 35.52
C SER A 15 -10.10 -5.39 34.78
N GLY A 16 -9.90 -4.14 35.23
CA GLY A 16 -10.48 -2.97 34.58
C GLY A 16 -10.18 -2.96 33.07
N PRO A 17 -10.98 -2.25 32.26
CA PRO A 17 -10.86 -2.31 30.80
C PRO A 17 -9.43 -1.98 30.40
N ALA A 18 -8.72 -2.98 29.88
CA ALA A 18 -7.33 -2.83 29.46
C ALA A 18 -7.26 -1.70 28.43
N THR A 19 -6.66 -0.57 28.81
CA THR A 19 -6.46 0.58 27.92
C THR A 19 -5.66 0.12 26.72
N LEU A 20 -6.32 0.00 25.57
CA LEU A 20 -5.69 -0.42 24.33
C LEU A 20 -4.71 0.65 23.89
N SER A 21 -3.43 0.29 23.81
CA SER A 21 -2.43 1.10 23.09
C SER A 21 -2.96 1.48 21.71
N ILE A 22 -2.72 2.73 21.30
CA ILE A 22 -3.08 3.28 19.98
C ILE A 22 -2.65 2.32 18.86
N TYR A 23 -1.47 1.72 18.97
CA TYR A 23 -0.97 0.75 18.00
C TYR A 23 -1.86 -0.50 17.90
N LYS A 24 -2.32 -1.04 19.04
CA LYS A 24 -3.22 -2.19 19.09
C LYS A 24 -4.61 -1.83 18.55
N ALA A 25 -5.09 -0.63 18.83
CA ALA A 25 -6.35 -0.13 18.29
C ALA A 25 -6.31 0.02 16.76
N ALA A 26 -5.30 0.71 16.22
CA ALA A 26 -5.11 0.89 14.78
C ALA A 26 -4.96 -0.45 14.05
N ARG A 27 -4.18 -1.39 14.61
CA ARG A 27 -4.02 -2.73 14.02
C ARG A 27 -5.32 -3.54 14.06
N ARG A 28 -6.15 -3.38 15.09
CA ARG A 28 -7.49 -4.02 15.15
C ARG A 28 -8.43 -3.46 14.09
N ILE A 29 -8.44 -2.14 13.89
CA ILE A 29 -9.24 -1.48 12.84
C ILE A 29 -8.80 -2.00 11.46
N LYS A 30 -7.49 -1.93 11.16
CA LYS A 30 -6.93 -2.42 9.89
C LYS A 30 -7.30 -3.89 9.62
N ARG A 31 -7.30 -4.75 10.65
CA ARG A 31 -7.73 -6.15 10.50
C ARG A 31 -9.20 -6.31 10.16
N ARG A 32 -10.09 -5.50 10.75
CA ARG A 32 -11.52 -5.54 10.45
C ARG A 32 -11.82 -5.06 9.02
N GLU A 33 -11.04 -4.10 8.55
CA GLU A 33 -11.15 -3.54 7.19
C GLU A 33 -10.48 -4.41 6.13
N SER A 34 -9.61 -5.35 6.51
CA SER A 34 -8.90 -6.25 5.60
C SER A 34 -9.80 -7.39 5.07
N THR A 35 -10.96 -7.05 4.54
CA THR A 35 -11.88 -7.99 3.87
C THR A 35 -11.56 -8.10 2.39
N LEU A 36 -11.94 -9.21 1.75
CA LEU A 36 -11.82 -9.37 0.30
C LEU A 36 -12.55 -8.26 -0.45
N TYR A 37 -13.76 -7.91 0.01
CA TYR A 37 -14.55 -6.84 -0.59
C TYR A 37 -13.80 -5.50 -0.55
N ASN A 38 -13.28 -5.10 0.60
CA ASN A 38 -12.54 -3.83 0.73
C ASN A 38 -11.24 -3.84 -0.07
N ALA A 39 -10.56 -4.99 -0.16
CA ALA A 39 -9.39 -5.14 -1.01
C ALA A 39 -9.75 -4.88 -2.48
N LEU A 40 -10.74 -5.62 -3.03
CA LEU A 40 -11.21 -5.45 -4.41
C LEU A 40 -11.73 -4.03 -4.68
N ARG A 41 -12.44 -3.45 -3.71
CA ARG A 41 -12.92 -2.07 -3.81
C ARG A 41 -11.77 -1.07 -3.91
N SER A 42 -10.74 -1.21 -3.08
CA SER A 42 -9.53 -0.39 -3.17
C SER A 42 -8.86 -0.52 -4.54
N VAL A 43 -8.78 -1.72 -5.12
CA VAL A 43 -8.23 -1.90 -6.48
C VAL A 43 -9.04 -1.13 -7.52
N ALA A 44 -10.37 -1.23 -7.44
CA ALA A 44 -11.27 -0.60 -8.40
C ALA A 44 -11.19 0.93 -8.30
N ASP A 45 -11.13 1.47 -7.08
CA ASP A 45 -11.00 2.91 -6.84
C ASP A 45 -9.63 3.41 -7.35
N ASP A 46 -8.53 2.69 -7.10
CA ASP A 46 -7.20 3.00 -7.65
C ASP A 46 -7.19 2.97 -9.19
N ALA A 47 -7.82 1.96 -9.81
CA ALA A 47 -7.92 1.85 -11.26
C ALA A 47 -8.71 3.01 -11.88
N ALA A 48 -9.81 3.42 -11.24
CA ALA A 48 -10.59 4.57 -11.67
C ALA A 48 -9.79 5.88 -11.58
N PHE A 49 -9.06 6.07 -10.48
CA PHE A 49 -8.19 7.23 -10.31
C PHE A 49 -7.11 7.30 -11.38
N VAL A 50 -6.43 6.19 -11.68
CA VAL A 50 -5.42 6.14 -12.74
C VAL A 50 -6.00 6.50 -14.11
N ALA A 51 -7.22 6.02 -14.41
CA ALA A 51 -7.90 6.37 -15.65
C ALA A 51 -8.25 7.86 -15.74
N GLU A 52 -8.68 8.48 -14.64
CA GLU A 52 -8.94 9.93 -14.56
C GLU A 52 -7.67 10.75 -14.84
N ILE A 53 -6.56 10.39 -14.18
CA ILE A 53 -5.25 11.03 -14.41
C ILE A 53 -4.81 10.87 -15.87
N ALA A 54 -4.94 9.67 -16.45
CA ALA A 54 -4.57 9.46 -17.85
C ALA A 54 -5.42 10.32 -18.82
N ALA A 55 -6.70 10.55 -18.50
CA ALA A 55 -7.58 11.40 -19.29
C ALA A 55 -7.25 12.90 -19.17
N LEU A 56 -6.76 13.35 -18.01
CA LEU A 56 -6.34 14.74 -17.79
C LEU A 56 -5.04 15.09 -18.54
N TRP A 57 -4.14 14.13 -18.72
CA TRP A 57 -2.87 14.32 -19.43
C TRP A 57 -2.68 13.31 -20.58
N PRO A 58 -3.51 13.38 -21.66
CA PRO A 58 -3.50 12.39 -22.73
C PRO A 58 -2.21 12.40 -23.56
N ALA A 59 -1.44 13.49 -23.51
CA ALA A 59 -0.15 13.60 -24.19
C ALA A 59 1.00 12.91 -23.42
N LEU A 60 0.79 12.54 -22.15
CA LEU A 60 1.83 11.88 -21.36
C LEU A 60 1.70 10.36 -21.46
N PRO A 61 2.79 9.64 -21.76
CA PRO A 61 2.74 8.19 -21.83
C PRO A 61 2.53 7.61 -20.42
N LEU A 62 1.54 6.73 -20.32
CA LEU A 62 1.23 6.02 -19.09
C LEU A 62 2.17 4.81 -18.94
N VAL A 63 2.88 4.75 -17.81
CA VAL A 63 3.86 3.70 -17.53
C VAL A 63 3.49 2.99 -16.23
N ALA A 64 3.34 1.67 -16.28
CA ALA A 64 3.03 0.89 -15.08
C ALA A 64 4.30 0.39 -14.38
N ASN A 65 4.41 0.58 -13.07
CA ASN A 65 5.43 -0.11 -12.28
C ASN A 65 5.02 -1.57 -12.03
N LEU A 66 5.84 -2.53 -12.38
CA LEU A 66 5.59 -3.97 -12.21
C LEU A 66 5.51 -4.41 -10.74
N ARG A 67 5.92 -3.58 -9.77
CA ARG A 67 5.75 -3.89 -8.35
C ARG A 67 4.30 -3.78 -7.87
N CYS A 68 3.53 -2.86 -8.45
CA CYS A 68 2.21 -2.54 -7.92
C CYS A 68 1.31 -1.71 -8.85
N GLY A 69 1.66 -1.47 -10.11
CA GLY A 69 0.93 -0.58 -11.02
C GLY A 69 0.24 -1.28 -12.18
N LEU A 70 0.65 -2.51 -12.54
CA LEU A 70 0.22 -3.17 -13.78
C LEU A 70 -1.28 -3.51 -13.86
N TRP A 71 -1.92 -3.68 -12.71
CA TRP A 71 -3.26 -4.22 -12.54
C TRP A 71 -4.35 -3.14 -12.54
N TYR A 72 -3.95 -1.85 -12.49
CA TYR A 72 -4.87 -0.71 -12.48
C TYR A 72 -5.25 -0.22 -13.88
N THR A 73 -4.64 -0.75 -14.93
CA THR A 73 -4.79 -0.22 -16.29
C THR A 73 -4.78 -1.35 -17.31
N PRO A 74 -5.65 -1.33 -18.33
CA PRO A 74 -5.59 -2.32 -19.40
C PRO A 74 -4.25 -2.24 -20.15
N PRO A 75 -3.62 -3.38 -20.51
CA PRO A 75 -2.31 -3.40 -21.15
C PRO A 75 -2.20 -2.55 -22.43
N ARG A 76 -3.30 -2.37 -23.16
CA ARG A 76 -3.36 -1.58 -24.39
C ARG A 76 -3.20 -0.07 -24.17
N ALA A 77 -3.43 0.42 -22.96
CA ALA A 77 -3.29 1.84 -22.62
C ALA A 77 -1.90 2.20 -22.07
N LEU A 78 -1.03 1.20 -21.87
CA LEU A 78 0.32 1.41 -21.34
C LEU A 78 1.32 1.60 -22.48
N ALA A 79 2.15 2.64 -22.36
CA ALA A 79 3.25 2.88 -23.29
C ALA A 79 4.47 2.00 -22.95
N ALA A 80 4.69 1.72 -21.66
CA ALA A 80 5.77 0.88 -21.18
C ALA A 80 5.50 0.36 -19.76
N THR A 81 6.37 -0.53 -19.28
CA THR A 81 6.41 -0.98 -17.88
C THR A 81 7.75 -0.64 -17.25
N CYS A 82 7.78 -0.39 -15.95
CA CYS A 82 9.02 -0.13 -15.21
C CYS A 82 9.12 -0.98 -13.94
N TYR A 83 10.26 -0.92 -13.27
CA TYR A 83 10.52 -1.62 -12.02
C TYR A 83 11.27 -0.69 -11.07
N PHE A 84 10.60 0.36 -10.58
CA PHE A 84 11.17 1.21 -9.53
C PHE A 84 10.94 0.60 -8.15
N LYS A 85 11.90 0.79 -7.25
CA LYS A 85 11.75 0.55 -5.81
C LYS A 85 12.08 1.88 -5.14
N SER A 86 11.12 2.47 -4.43
CA SER A 86 11.45 3.53 -3.48
C SER A 86 12.23 2.90 -2.34
N THR A 87 13.44 3.39 -2.05
CA THR A 87 14.13 3.08 -0.80
C THR A 87 13.40 3.81 0.32
N ASP A 88 12.96 3.04 1.30
CA ASP A 88 12.37 3.48 2.55
C ASP A 88 13.43 4.22 3.38
N GLY A 89 13.41 5.56 3.28
CA GLY A 89 13.87 6.47 4.34
C GLY A 89 15.37 6.65 4.55
N HIS A 90 16.25 5.97 3.83
CA HIS A 90 17.70 6.18 3.97
C HIS A 90 18.18 7.29 3.04
N ALA A 91 18.10 8.55 3.51
CA ALA A 91 18.69 9.69 2.81
C ALA A 91 20.20 9.45 2.58
N GLY A 92 20.66 9.67 1.35
CA GLY A 92 22.08 9.54 0.97
C GLY A 92 22.52 8.19 0.41
N ASN A 93 21.65 7.17 0.40
CA ASN A 93 21.96 5.88 -0.22
C ASN A 93 21.14 5.64 -1.50
N TRP A 94 21.72 6.03 -2.64
CA TRP A 94 21.16 5.79 -3.97
C TRP A 94 21.68 4.45 -4.49
N SER A 95 20.87 3.40 -4.41
CA SER A 95 21.22 2.11 -4.99
C SER A 95 20.67 1.99 -6.41
N PHE A 96 21.56 1.91 -7.40
CA PHE A 96 21.20 1.69 -8.79
C PHE A 96 21.30 0.20 -9.12
N SER A 97 20.19 -0.41 -9.55
CA SER A 97 20.18 -1.82 -9.94
C SER A 97 20.70 -1.98 -11.37
N THR A 98 21.85 -2.64 -11.53
CA THR A 98 22.40 -2.97 -12.86
C THR A 98 21.58 -4.01 -13.61
N ALA A 99 20.77 -4.79 -12.91
CA ALA A 99 19.87 -5.79 -13.50
C ALA A 99 18.52 -5.20 -13.95
N ARG A 100 18.09 -4.05 -13.40
CA ARG A 100 16.76 -3.46 -13.63
C ARG A 100 16.87 -1.95 -13.81
N LEU A 101 17.53 -1.58 -14.91
CA LEU A 101 17.98 -0.21 -15.19
C LEU A 101 16.85 0.77 -15.55
N ASN A 102 15.72 0.29 -16.08
CA ASN A 102 14.64 1.13 -16.60
C ASN A 102 15.07 2.17 -17.67
N LEU A 103 16.16 1.91 -18.40
CA LEU A 103 16.75 2.86 -19.36
C LEU A 103 15.79 3.28 -20.48
N HIS A 104 14.87 2.40 -20.87
CA HIS A 104 13.81 2.69 -21.83
C HIS A 104 12.89 3.84 -21.40
N LEU A 105 12.77 4.13 -20.10
CA LEU A 105 12.01 5.28 -19.62
C LEU A 105 12.74 6.61 -19.83
N ALA A 106 14.07 6.61 -19.77
CA ALA A 106 14.86 7.80 -20.09
C ALA A 106 14.72 8.16 -21.58
N LEU A 107 14.74 7.14 -22.45
CA LEU A 107 14.46 7.29 -23.87
C LEU A 107 13.03 7.82 -24.09
N LEU A 108 12.04 7.23 -23.41
CA LEU A 108 10.65 7.67 -23.49
C LEU A 108 10.49 9.13 -23.03
N ALA A 109 11.07 9.52 -21.90
CA ALA A 109 11.01 10.89 -21.41
C ALA A 109 11.66 11.90 -22.39
N GLY A 110 12.77 11.52 -23.03
CA GLY A 110 13.45 12.35 -24.03
C GLY A 110 12.60 12.63 -25.28
N LEU A 111 11.71 11.71 -25.66
CA LEU A 111 10.81 11.88 -26.81
C LEU A 111 9.65 12.83 -26.54
N PHE A 112 9.17 12.90 -25.29
CA PHE A 112 8.01 13.70 -24.91
C PHE A 112 8.38 15.06 -24.31
N LEU A 113 9.67 15.33 -24.05
CA LEU A 113 10.19 16.54 -23.37
C LEU A 113 9.57 16.81 -21.98
N VAL A 114 8.78 15.85 -21.45
CA VAL A 114 8.05 15.89 -20.19
C VAL A 114 8.11 14.48 -19.58
N PRO A 115 8.29 14.33 -18.27
CA PRO A 115 8.36 13.01 -17.64
C PRO A 115 7.07 12.19 -17.83
N PRO A 116 7.17 10.85 -18.00
CA PRO A 116 6.01 9.97 -18.09
C PRO A 116 5.22 9.95 -16.77
N VAL A 117 3.91 9.71 -16.86
CA VAL A 117 3.09 9.43 -15.68
C VAL A 117 3.34 7.98 -15.29
N ILE A 118 4.10 7.79 -14.20
CA ILE A 118 4.37 6.47 -13.65
C ILE A 118 3.26 6.12 -12.65
N VAL A 119 2.49 5.09 -12.97
CA VAL A 119 1.49 4.52 -12.09
C VAL A 119 2.18 3.58 -11.11
N GLN A 120 2.20 3.98 -9.84
CA GLN A 120 2.72 3.20 -8.74
C GLN A 120 1.89 3.53 -7.49
N CYS A 121 0.98 2.64 -7.07
CA CYS A 121 0.39 2.79 -5.74
C CYS A 121 1.45 2.42 -4.69
N LEU A 122 1.80 3.40 -3.86
CA LEU A 122 2.47 3.15 -2.59
C LEU A 122 1.43 2.55 -1.64
N GLY A 123 1.31 1.23 -1.65
CA GLY A 123 0.62 0.49 -0.58
C GLY A 123 1.41 0.52 0.72
#